data_AF-A0A8H7V4X4-F1
#
_entry.id   AF-A0A8H7V4X4-F1
#
_cell.length_a   1.000
_cell.length_b   1.000
_cell.length_c   1.000
_cell.angle_alpha   90.00
_cell.angle_beta   90.00
_cell.angle_gamma   90.00
#
_symmetry.space_group_name_H-M   'P 1'
#
loop_
_entity.id
_entity.type
_entity.pdbx_description
1 polymer ?
#
loop_
_entity_poly.entity_id
_entity_poly.type
_entity_poly.pdbx_seq_one_letter_code
_entity_poly.pdbx_strand_id
1 'polypeptide(L)'
;MDRRTTIEDEPQSKRARLDSTPPPEDHEKQVEHTDSTDLYLDTINRHMLDFDFEKVCSVSLSQINVYACLTCGKYYQGRGKSSHAYFHSMDKDHHVFINLSTLKVYVLPDGYEVDNPSLNDIKYVLNPTLTKAQVAELDTNFKTSYDLNNKKYLPGFVGLNNVKANDYVNVIIQAMAHIPPIRDYFILTDFEKKGSSQLVCRLSALIRKMWNPKAFKGQVSPHELLQEISNASGKRFKLTEQSNAIDFLSWFLNTLHKDLGGTRKKNSSIIYRQLQGEVKVESQDFGPSHQTTEKEALLMFDEQKGIKTTISPFLFLALDLPLAPLYQDEKDKEIVPQVPLTTILAKFDGHKVQEVNNQMKRYSITRLPQFLIFHIKRFHKNSWTHEKNPTIVNFPIKNVDMSKFTSDPDAEKVGDHYDLLANICHDGKPDAGKGTYKVHVRHRGTEQWYQIQDLIVEEILPQMIFMSESYIQIWERKPPAAVVDN
;
A
#
# COMPACT_ATOMS: atom_id res chain seq x y z
N MET A 1 -91.12 25.53 21.89
CA MET A 1 -91.53 26.62 21.00
C MET A 1 -90.86 26.36 19.65
N ASP A 2 -91.31 25.32 18.95
CA ASP A 2 -92.38 25.33 17.92
C ASP A 2 -91.85 25.93 16.61
N ARG A 3 -91.42 25.11 15.63
CA ARG A 3 -92.21 24.44 14.57
C ARG A 3 -93.17 25.38 13.80
N ARG A 4 -92.88 25.60 12.51
CA ARG A 4 -93.69 25.21 11.32
C ARG A 4 -93.05 25.77 10.01
N THR A 5 -92.62 24.97 9.02
CA THR A 5 -93.35 24.39 7.83
C THR A 5 -94.08 25.45 6.98
N THR A 6 -93.99 25.55 5.63
CA THR A 6 -94.24 24.57 4.53
C THR A 6 -93.72 25.09 3.14
N ILE A 7 -93.12 24.30 2.22
CA ILE A 7 -93.61 23.43 1.08
C ILE A 7 -93.95 24.19 -0.26
N GLU A 8 -93.53 23.57 -1.39
CA GLU A 8 -94.08 23.52 -2.79
C GLU A 8 -93.11 24.05 -3.87
N ASP A 9 -92.40 23.24 -4.68
CA ASP A 9 -92.70 22.31 -5.81
C ASP A 9 -92.93 22.94 -7.22
N GLU A 10 -92.26 22.33 -8.21
CA GLU A 10 -91.97 22.71 -9.62
C GLU A 10 -93.17 23.03 -10.56
N PRO A 11 -92.92 23.50 -11.81
CA PRO A 11 -92.87 22.54 -12.92
C PRO A 11 -91.84 22.79 -14.04
N GLN A 12 -91.44 21.68 -14.65
CA GLN A 12 -90.59 21.51 -15.82
C GLN A 12 -91.18 22.06 -17.13
N SER A 13 -90.30 22.46 -18.08
CA SER A 13 -90.64 22.59 -19.51
C SER A 13 -89.47 22.19 -20.41
N LYS A 14 -89.66 21.09 -21.13
CA LYS A 14 -88.79 20.48 -22.14
C LYS A 14 -88.71 21.32 -23.42
N ARG A 15 -87.53 21.39 -24.05
CA ARG A 15 -87.38 21.31 -25.52
C ARG A 15 -85.95 20.91 -25.90
N ALA A 16 -85.88 20.00 -26.87
CA ALA A 16 -84.72 19.23 -27.25
C ALA A 16 -84.10 19.69 -28.59
N ARG A 17 -82.76 19.56 -28.64
CA ARG A 17 -81.85 19.18 -29.73
C ARG A 17 -81.76 20.00 -31.04
N LEU A 18 -80.55 20.50 -31.28
CA LEU A 18 -79.72 20.35 -32.50
C LEU A 18 -78.26 20.59 -32.03
N ASP A 19 -77.44 19.56 -31.85
CA ASP A 19 -76.59 18.85 -32.83
C ASP A 19 -75.13 19.35 -32.78
N SER A 20 -74.26 18.58 -32.11
CA SER A 20 -72.82 18.59 -32.35
C SER A 20 -72.16 17.33 -31.78
N THR A 21 -71.48 16.63 -32.67
CA THR A 21 -70.67 15.41 -32.49
C THR A 21 -69.60 15.52 -31.40
N PRO A 22 -69.29 14.42 -30.67
CA PRO A 22 -68.26 14.41 -29.63
C PRO A 22 -66.82 14.34 -30.20
N PRO A 23 -65.82 14.95 -29.54
CA PRO A 23 -64.40 14.73 -29.83
C PRO A 23 -63.93 13.36 -29.30
N PRO A 24 -62.76 12.86 -29.78
CA PRO A 24 -62.32 11.49 -29.55
C PRO A 24 -61.86 11.26 -28.10
N GLU A 25 -61.96 9.99 -27.69
CA GLU A 25 -61.48 9.45 -26.41
C GLU A 25 -59.96 9.67 -26.26
N ASP A 26 -59.55 10.48 -25.29
CA ASP A 26 -58.17 10.52 -24.83
C ASP A 26 -57.93 9.34 -23.87
N HIS A 27 -57.11 8.39 -24.32
CA HIS A 27 -56.48 7.41 -23.46
C HIS A 27 -55.59 8.15 -22.46
N GLU A 28 -56.06 8.34 -21.23
CA GLU A 28 -55.21 8.69 -20.09
C GLU A 28 -54.19 7.57 -19.88
N LYS A 29 -53.00 7.75 -20.45
CA LYS A 29 -51.81 7.02 -20.02
C LYS A 29 -51.60 7.32 -18.54
N GLN A 30 -51.65 6.28 -17.72
CA GLN A 30 -51.13 6.33 -16.35
C GLN A 30 -49.67 6.78 -16.43
N VAL A 31 -49.42 8.03 -16.06
CA VAL A 31 -48.09 8.56 -15.85
C VAL A 31 -47.62 7.99 -14.51
N GLU A 32 -46.64 7.09 -14.56
CA GLU A 32 -45.89 6.68 -13.38
C GLU A 32 -45.27 7.94 -12.75
N HIS A 33 -45.60 8.21 -11.50
CA HIS A 33 -44.92 9.21 -10.69
C HIS A 33 -43.48 8.75 -10.44
N THR A 34 -42.53 9.19 -11.26
CA THR A 34 -41.10 9.13 -10.93
C THR A 34 -40.82 10.18 -9.87
N ASP A 35 -40.31 9.76 -8.70
CA ASP A 35 -39.90 10.66 -7.62
C ASP A 35 -38.94 11.75 -8.17
N SER A 36 -39.30 13.02 -7.95
CA SER A 36 -38.56 14.19 -8.47
C SER A 36 -37.15 14.36 -7.91
N THR A 37 -36.70 13.46 -7.03
CA THR A 37 -35.41 13.50 -6.34
C THR A 37 -34.25 12.90 -7.14
N ASP A 38 -34.55 12.18 -8.21
CA ASP A 38 -33.55 11.50 -9.05
C ASP A 38 -33.18 12.30 -10.32
N LEU A 39 -33.62 13.55 -10.41
CA LEU A 39 -33.28 14.44 -11.51
C LEU A 39 -31.75 14.63 -11.57
N TYR A 40 -31.18 14.63 -12.78
CA TYR A 40 -29.76 14.81 -13.08
C TYR A 40 -28.81 13.64 -12.80
N LEU A 41 -29.28 12.52 -12.22
CA LEU A 41 -28.39 11.37 -11.94
C LEU A 41 -27.81 10.72 -13.20
N ASP A 42 -28.49 10.88 -14.34
CA ASP A 42 -28.04 10.48 -15.68
C ASP A 42 -26.85 11.29 -16.20
N THR A 43 -26.62 12.50 -15.68
CA THR A 43 -25.49 13.38 -16.05
C THR A 43 -24.15 12.96 -15.43
N ILE A 44 -24.16 11.99 -14.51
CA ILE A 44 -22.96 11.55 -13.79
C ILE A 44 -22.02 10.79 -14.72
N ASN A 45 -20.77 11.26 -14.81
CA ASN A 45 -19.74 10.62 -15.62
C ASN A 45 -18.63 10.01 -14.74
N ARG A 46 -18.73 8.69 -14.52
CA ARG A 46 -17.79 7.94 -13.69
C ARG A 46 -16.36 7.90 -14.24
N HIS A 47 -16.17 8.01 -15.55
CA HIS A 47 -14.83 8.02 -16.16
C HIS A 47 -14.04 9.29 -15.82
N MET A 48 -14.75 10.38 -15.47
CA MET A 48 -14.14 11.65 -15.05
C MET A 48 -13.79 11.68 -13.57
N LEU A 49 -14.25 10.70 -12.78
CA LEU A 49 -14.06 10.69 -11.33
C LEU A 49 -12.70 10.10 -10.98
N ASP A 50 -11.89 10.90 -10.31
CA ASP A 50 -10.62 10.49 -9.75
C ASP A 50 -10.54 11.00 -8.31
N PHE A 51 -10.47 10.08 -7.35
CA PHE A 51 -10.51 10.37 -5.92
C PHE A 51 -9.14 10.19 -5.25
N ASP A 52 -8.06 10.10 -6.02
CA ASP A 52 -6.71 9.86 -5.53
C ASP A 52 -5.89 11.13 -5.26
N PHE A 53 -6.46 12.29 -5.58
CA PHE A 53 -5.84 13.59 -5.39
C PHE A 53 -6.30 14.26 -4.10
N GLU A 54 -5.53 15.26 -3.69
CA GLU A 54 -5.81 16.03 -2.49
C GLU A 54 -7.21 16.66 -2.55
N LYS A 55 -7.95 16.53 -1.45
CA LYS A 55 -9.32 17.04 -1.28
C LYS A 55 -9.35 18.56 -1.08
N VAL A 56 -8.85 19.31 -2.05
CA VAL A 56 -8.81 20.79 -2.08
C VAL A 56 -9.74 21.35 -3.16
N CYS A 57 -10.34 22.51 -2.90
CA CYS A 57 -11.08 23.23 -3.93
C CYS A 57 -10.13 23.71 -5.04
N SER A 58 -10.49 23.42 -6.30
CA SER A 58 -9.72 23.83 -7.48
C SER A 58 -9.72 25.36 -7.72
N VAL A 59 -10.48 26.14 -6.94
CA VAL A 59 -10.55 27.61 -7.05
C VAL A 59 -9.93 28.27 -5.82
N SER A 60 -10.43 27.98 -4.61
CA SER A 60 -9.96 28.62 -3.38
C SER A 60 -8.77 27.92 -2.72
N LEU A 61 -8.39 26.72 -3.19
CA LEU A 61 -7.39 25.83 -2.56
C LEU A 61 -7.74 25.42 -1.11
N SER A 62 -8.96 25.70 -0.66
CA SER A 62 -9.41 25.33 0.69
C SER A 62 -9.72 23.84 0.79
N GLN A 63 -9.36 23.24 1.93
CA GLN A 63 -9.68 21.85 2.30
C GLN A 63 -11.02 21.74 3.07
N ILE A 64 -11.70 22.86 3.33
CA ILE A 64 -12.89 22.89 4.19
C ILE A 64 -14.15 22.74 3.32
N ASN A 65 -15.01 21.76 3.66
CA ASN A 65 -16.29 21.50 3.01
C ASN A 65 -16.16 21.37 1.48
N VAL A 66 -15.30 20.46 1.03
CA VAL A 66 -15.03 20.25 -0.40
C VAL A 66 -15.99 19.21 -0.97
N TYR A 67 -16.52 19.52 -2.15
CA TYR A 67 -17.45 18.71 -2.92
C TYR A 67 -16.83 18.37 -4.27
N ALA A 68 -16.94 17.11 -4.71
CA ALA A 68 -16.61 16.72 -6.07
C ALA A 68 -17.84 16.80 -6.96
N CYS A 69 -17.71 17.48 -8.10
CA CYS A 69 -18.70 17.48 -9.16
C CYS A 69 -18.70 16.12 -9.84
N LEU A 70 -19.84 15.42 -9.83
CA LEU A 70 -19.95 14.07 -10.38
C LEU A 70 -20.03 14.03 -11.92
N THR A 71 -20.20 15.19 -12.57
CA THR A 71 -20.21 15.33 -14.03
C THR A 71 -18.79 15.50 -14.59
N CYS A 72 -17.91 16.27 -13.92
CA CYS A 72 -16.58 16.60 -14.45
C CYS A 72 -15.40 16.21 -13.56
N GLY A 73 -15.64 15.69 -12.36
CA GLY A 73 -14.60 15.23 -11.42
C GLY A 73 -13.86 16.33 -10.66
N LYS A 74 -14.09 17.62 -10.96
CA LYS A 74 -13.42 18.74 -10.28
C LYS A 74 -13.98 19.01 -8.89
N TYR A 75 -13.14 19.57 -8.02
CA TYR A 75 -13.45 19.79 -6.61
C TYR A 75 -13.74 21.26 -6.32
N TYR A 76 -14.82 21.52 -5.59
CA TYR A 76 -15.29 22.86 -5.28
C TYR A 76 -15.66 23.00 -3.81
N GLN A 77 -15.36 24.15 -3.22
CA GLN A 77 -15.68 24.43 -1.83
C GLN A 77 -17.13 24.90 -1.67
N GLY A 78 -17.77 24.38 -0.62
CA GLY A 78 -19.05 24.82 -0.08
C GLY A 78 -20.24 24.37 -0.92
N ARG A 79 -21.44 24.60 -0.39
CA ARG A 79 -22.72 24.35 -1.10
C ARG A 79 -23.73 25.50 -0.99
N GLY A 80 -23.37 26.58 -0.28
CA GLY A 80 -24.23 27.76 -0.12
C GLY A 80 -24.24 28.64 -1.37
N LYS A 81 -25.16 29.61 -1.44
CA LYS A 81 -25.34 30.49 -2.61
C LYS A 81 -24.11 31.28 -3.05
N SER A 82 -23.15 31.51 -2.14
CA SER A 82 -21.88 32.19 -2.41
C SER A 82 -20.70 31.23 -2.64
N SER A 83 -20.94 29.93 -2.67
CA SER A 83 -19.90 28.91 -2.73
C SER A 83 -19.48 28.59 -4.16
N HIS A 84 -18.26 28.08 -4.33
CA HIS A 84 -17.75 27.73 -5.64
C HIS A 84 -18.50 26.56 -6.28
N ALA A 85 -19.01 25.60 -5.49
CA ALA A 85 -19.80 24.50 -6.04
C ALA A 85 -21.16 24.99 -6.56
N TYR A 86 -21.79 25.94 -5.84
CA TYR A 86 -23.04 26.55 -6.26
C TYR A 86 -22.88 27.31 -7.58
N PHE A 87 -21.87 28.20 -7.67
CA PHE A 87 -21.60 28.89 -8.93
C PHE A 87 -21.23 27.93 -10.06
N HIS A 88 -20.41 26.91 -9.79
CA HIS A 88 -20.10 25.88 -10.78
C HIS A 88 -21.34 25.17 -11.32
N SER A 89 -22.31 24.87 -10.44
CA SER A 89 -23.55 24.22 -10.85
C SER A 89 -24.37 25.04 -11.84
N MET A 90 -24.41 26.36 -11.65
CA MET A 90 -25.14 27.27 -12.54
C MET A 90 -24.34 27.58 -13.82
N ASP A 91 -23.04 27.83 -13.70
CA ASP A 91 -22.20 28.28 -14.83
C ASP A 91 -21.89 27.15 -15.82
N LYS A 92 -21.86 25.90 -15.35
CA LYS A 92 -21.51 24.72 -16.15
C LYS A 92 -22.66 23.73 -16.31
N ASP A 93 -23.83 24.02 -15.75
CA ASP A 93 -24.99 23.12 -15.81
C ASP A 93 -24.66 21.73 -15.24
N HIS A 94 -23.88 21.70 -14.16
CA HIS A 94 -23.42 20.49 -13.49
C HIS A 94 -24.06 20.39 -12.10
N HIS A 95 -25.07 19.54 -11.94
CA HIS A 95 -25.95 19.65 -10.77
C HIS A 95 -25.60 18.71 -9.62
N VAL A 96 -24.89 17.60 -9.86
CA VAL A 96 -24.72 16.56 -8.83
C VAL A 96 -23.33 16.63 -8.18
N PHE A 97 -23.28 16.74 -6.85
CA PHE A 97 -22.06 16.89 -6.08
C PHE A 97 -22.00 15.93 -4.89
N ILE A 98 -20.85 15.29 -4.66
CA ILE A 98 -20.58 14.49 -3.46
C ILE A 98 -19.66 15.24 -2.49
N ASN A 99 -20.03 15.30 -1.22
CA ASN A 99 -19.15 15.82 -0.17
C ASN A 99 -18.02 14.82 0.13
N LEU A 100 -16.77 15.26 0.00
CA LEU A 100 -15.59 14.38 0.09
C LEU A 100 -15.26 13.88 1.52
N SER A 101 -15.92 14.43 2.54
CA SER A 101 -15.76 14.05 3.94
C SER A 101 -16.95 13.23 4.46
N THR A 102 -18.18 13.61 4.10
CA THR A 102 -19.41 12.98 4.63
C THR A 102 -20.01 11.93 3.70
N LEU A 103 -19.54 11.84 2.44
CA LEU A 103 -20.07 10.95 1.39
C LEU A 103 -21.54 11.20 1.01
N LYS A 104 -22.13 12.30 1.51
CA LYS A 104 -23.48 12.75 1.17
C LYS A 104 -23.47 13.40 -0.21
N VAL A 105 -24.48 13.11 -1.02
CA VAL A 105 -24.66 13.65 -2.37
C VAL A 105 -25.74 14.71 -2.36
N TYR A 106 -25.52 15.80 -3.07
CA TYR A 106 -26.44 16.94 -3.15
C TYR A 106 -26.64 17.38 -4.59
N VAL A 107 -27.85 17.84 -4.89
CA VAL A 107 -28.16 18.54 -6.13
C VAL A 107 -28.07 20.04 -5.89
N LEU A 108 -27.27 20.75 -6.69
CA LEU A 108 -27.14 22.20 -6.70
C LEU A 108 -27.63 22.75 -8.03
N PRO A 109 -28.26 23.93 -8.08
CA PRO A 109 -28.39 24.92 -7.00
C PRO A 109 -29.52 24.66 -5.98
N ASP A 110 -30.41 23.70 -6.23
CA ASP A 110 -31.62 23.47 -5.42
C ASP A 110 -31.35 23.11 -3.94
N GLY A 111 -30.21 22.47 -3.67
CA GLY A 111 -29.67 22.28 -2.32
C GLY A 111 -30.19 21.05 -1.56
N TYR A 112 -30.95 20.16 -2.19
CA TYR A 112 -31.46 18.93 -1.56
C TYR A 112 -30.42 17.79 -1.59
N GLU A 113 -30.49 16.92 -0.57
CA GLU A 113 -29.68 15.70 -0.47
C GLU A 113 -30.31 14.59 -1.30
N VAL A 114 -29.49 13.83 -2.04
CA VAL A 114 -29.91 12.65 -2.79
C VAL A 114 -29.29 11.41 -2.20
N ASP A 115 -30.13 10.45 -1.84
CA ASP A 115 -29.71 9.13 -1.38
C ASP A 115 -30.26 8.03 -2.29
N ASN A 116 -29.57 7.80 -3.40
CA ASN A 116 -29.94 6.80 -4.40
C ASN A 116 -28.92 5.64 -4.41
N PRO A 117 -29.35 4.36 -4.43
CA PRO A 117 -28.45 3.20 -4.48
C PRO A 117 -27.47 3.19 -5.66
N SER A 118 -27.81 3.84 -6.78
CA SER A 118 -26.93 3.98 -7.94
C SER A 118 -25.63 4.74 -7.65
N LEU A 119 -25.56 5.48 -6.54
CA LEU A 119 -24.39 6.26 -6.11
C LEU A 119 -23.46 5.47 -5.19
N ASN A 120 -23.84 4.26 -4.79
CA ASN A 120 -23.09 3.46 -3.83
C ASN A 120 -21.71 3.05 -4.34
N ASP A 121 -21.56 2.87 -5.65
CA ASP A 121 -20.27 2.59 -6.28
C ASP A 121 -19.31 3.79 -6.16
N ILE A 122 -19.80 5.02 -6.41
CA ILE A 122 -19.01 6.26 -6.26
C ILE A 122 -18.60 6.46 -4.81
N LYS A 123 -19.54 6.30 -3.86
CA LYS A 123 -19.26 6.36 -2.41
C LYS A 123 -18.20 5.33 -2.03
N TYR A 124 -18.29 4.11 -2.59
CA TYR A 124 -17.34 3.02 -2.34
C TYR A 124 -15.97 3.26 -2.96
N VAL A 125 -15.86 3.83 -4.17
CA VAL A 125 -14.54 4.17 -4.76
C VAL A 125 -13.86 5.30 -3.99
N LEU A 126 -14.63 6.30 -3.55
CA LEU A 126 -14.12 7.41 -2.75
C LEU A 126 -13.59 6.95 -1.38
N ASN A 127 -14.27 6.02 -0.72
CA ASN A 127 -13.82 5.42 0.54
C ASN A 127 -14.12 3.91 0.59
N PRO A 128 -13.24 3.07 0.03
CA PRO A 128 -13.45 1.63 -0.02
C PRO A 128 -13.47 1.06 1.38
N THR A 129 -14.45 0.23 1.71
CA THR A 129 -14.55 -0.43 3.03
C THR A 129 -14.72 -1.92 2.83
N LEU A 130 -13.92 -2.72 3.55
CA LEU A 130 -14.02 -4.17 3.53
C LEU A 130 -14.44 -4.68 4.91
N THR A 131 -15.33 -5.66 4.91
CA THR A 131 -15.73 -6.37 6.13
C THR A 131 -14.64 -7.33 6.59
N LYS A 132 -14.68 -7.75 7.87
CA LYS A 132 -13.73 -8.74 8.40
C LYS A 132 -13.73 -10.07 7.62
N ALA A 133 -14.90 -10.51 7.15
CA ALA A 133 -15.04 -11.72 6.34
C ALA A 133 -14.33 -11.55 4.98
N GLN A 134 -14.59 -10.44 4.28
CA GLN A 134 -13.93 -10.13 3.01
C GLN A 134 -12.41 -10.02 3.16
N VAL A 135 -11.93 -9.42 4.26
CA VAL A 135 -10.49 -9.31 4.54
C VAL A 135 -9.85 -10.69 4.77
N ALA A 136 -10.53 -11.59 5.50
CA ALA A 136 -10.05 -12.95 5.72
C ALA A 136 -9.93 -13.76 4.41
N GLU A 137 -10.75 -13.44 3.41
CA GLU A 137 -10.73 -14.11 2.11
C GLU A 137 -9.68 -13.55 1.13
N LEU A 138 -9.08 -12.37 1.40
CA LEU A 138 -8.17 -11.69 0.47
C LEU A 138 -6.98 -12.54 0.03
N ASP A 139 -6.44 -13.35 0.93
CA ASP A 139 -5.28 -14.19 0.62
C ASP A 139 -5.64 -15.41 -0.22
N THR A 140 -6.90 -15.84 -0.22
CA THR A 140 -7.39 -17.01 -0.97
C THR A 140 -8.16 -16.63 -2.23
N ASN A 141 -8.55 -15.37 -2.35
CA ASN A 141 -9.42 -14.89 -3.41
C ASN A 141 -8.63 -14.54 -4.68
N PHE A 142 -8.75 -15.39 -5.69
CA PHE A 142 -8.15 -15.18 -7.03
C PHE A 142 -9.13 -14.54 -8.02
N LYS A 143 -10.29 -14.06 -7.57
CA LYS A 143 -11.29 -13.45 -8.45
C LYS A 143 -10.77 -12.12 -8.97
N THR A 144 -10.69 -12.05 -10.30
CA THR A 144 -10.29 -10.83 -10.99
C THR A 144 -11.45 -9.84 -11.06
N SER A 145 -11.12 -8.57 -10.97
CA SER A 145 -12.03 -7.44 -11.13
C SER A 145 -11.84 -6.77 -12.49
N TYR A 146 -12.81 -5.95 -12.86
CA TYR A 146 -12.79 -5.19 -14.11
C TYR A 146 -13.05 -3.72 -13.78
N ASP A 147 -12.30 -2.83 -14.42
CA ASP A 147 -12.50 -1.40 -14.29
C ASP A 147 -13.59 -0.89 -15.25
N LEU A 148 -13.86 0.42 -15.27
CA LEU A 148 -14.91 0.98 -16.14
C LEU A 148 -14.63 0.81 -17.64
N ASN A 149 -13.36 0.58 -18.01
CA ASN A 149 -12.95 0.34 -19.40
C ASN A 149 -12.88 -1.16 -19.72
N ASN A 150 -13.44 -2.02 -18.87
CA ASN A 150 -13.35 -3.48 -18.95
C ASN A 150 -11.90 -4.01 -18.91
N LYS A 151 -10.95 -3.24 -18.38
CA LYS A 151 -9.58 -3.73 -18.16
C LYS A 151 -9.58 -4.61 -16.92
N LYS A 152 -9.12 -5.84 -17.09
CA LYS A 152 -8.94 -6.81 -16.02
C LYS A 152 -7.83 -6.33 -15.06
N TYR A 153 -8.08 -6.43 -13.76
CA TYR A 153 -7.08 -6.24 -12.71
C TYR A 153 -7.35 -7.19 -11.54
N LEU A 154 -6.35 -7.39 -10.68
CA LEU A 154 -6.47 -8.19 -9.47
C LEU A 154 -6.30 -7.26 -8.26
N PRO A 155 -7.28 -7.18 -7.34
CA PRO A 155 -7.14 -6.35 -6.13
C PRO A 155 -5.89 -6.71 -5.33
N GLY A 156 -5.15 -5.71 -4.88
CA GLY A 156 -3.82 -5.86 -4.26
C GLY A 156 -2.68 -5.83 -5.28
N PHE A 157 -2.89 -6.33 -6.49
CA PHE A 157 -1.91 -6.41 -7.58
C PHE A 157 -2.23 -5.37 -8.66
N VAL A 158 -2.24 -4.11 -8.25
CA VAL A 158 -2.54 -2.96 -9.11
C VAL A 158 -1.33 -2.06 -9.25
N GLY A 159 -1.24 -1.33 -10.36
CA GLY A 159 -0.17 -0.37 -10.58
C GLY A 159 -0.31 0.87 -9.70
N LEU A 160 0.82 1.44 -9.27
CA LEU A 160 0.89 2.74 -8.60
C LEU A 160 1.47 3.80 -9.53
N ASN A 161 0.84 4.97 -9.61
CA ASN A 161 1.34 6.04 -10.48
C ASN A 161 2.73 6.52 -10.04
N ASN A 162 3.64 6.64 -11.01
CA ASN A 162 4.89 7.38 -10.84
C ASN A 162 4.66 8.82 -11.29
N VAL A 163 4.62 9.74 -10.32
CA VAL A 163 4.43 11.16 -10.55
C VAL A 163 5.67 11.76 -11.21
N LYS A 164 6.86 11.32 -10.79
CA LYS A 164 8.14 11.76 -11.37
C LYS A 164 9.28 10.79 -11.06
N ALA A 165 9.48 10.50 -9.78
CA ALA A 165 10.62 9.72 -9.30
C ALA A 165 10.33 9.02 -7.95
N ASN A 166 9.11 8.46 -7.80
CA ASN A 166 8.63 7.86 -6.54
C ASN A 166 8.48 6.33 -6.57
N ASP A 167 9.12 5.68 -7.54
CA ASP A 167 9.16 4.22 -7.67
C ASP A 167 9.70 3.52 -6.40
N TYR A 168 10.69 4.12 -5.72
CA TYR A 168 11.21 3.63 -4.43
C TYR A 168 10.16 3.60 -3.31
N VAL A 169 9.18 4.52 -3.33
CA VAL A 169 8.03 4.48 -2.41
C VAL A 169 7.05 3.41 -2.86
N ASN A 170 6.74 3.38 -4.15
CA ASN A 170 5.76 2.46 -4.73
C ASN A 170 6.10 1.00 -4.36
N VAL A 171 7.34 0.57 -4.59
CA VAL A 171 7.77 -0.81 -4.29
C VAL A 171 7.70 -1.15 -2.80
N ILE A 172 7.97 -0.18 -1.92
CA ILE A 172 7.90 -0.38 -0.47
C ILE A 172 6.46 -0.49 0.01
N ILE A 173 5.57 0.38 -0.50
CA ILE A 173 4.14 0.30 -0.19
C ILE A 173 3.55 -1.00 -0.71
N GLN A 174 3.88 -1.40 -1.94
CA GLN A 174 3.46 -2.68 -2.50
C GLN A 174 3.91 -3.85 -1.62
N ALA A 175 5.19 -3.92 -1.25
CA ALA A 175 5.71 -4.99 -0.41
C ALA A 175 5.03 -5.03 0.97
N MET A 176 4.79 -3.87 1.60
CA MET A 176 4.12 -3.78 2.89
C MET A 176 2.62 -4.12 2.83
N ALA A 177 1.93 -3.70 1.77
CA ALA A 177 0.51 -3.98 1.57
C ALA A 177 0.22 -5.47 1.33
N HIS A 178 1.26 -6.27 1.07
CA HIS A 178 1.17 -7.73 0.95
C HIS A 178 1.57 -8.48 2.23
N ILE A 179 1.92 -7.80 3.31
CA ILE A 179 2.10 -8.42 4.64
C ILE A 179 0.71 -8.54 5.30
N PRO A 180 0.09 -9.74 5.40
CA PRO A 180 -1.34 -9.84 5.73
C PRO A 180 -1.73 -9.19 7.06
N PRO A 181 -1.03 -9.40 8.20
CA PRO A 181 -1.41 -8.76 9.45
C PRO A 181 -1.28 -7.23 9.44
N ILE A 182 -0.37 -6.67 8.62
CA ILE A 182 -0.22 -5.22 8.45
C ILE A 182 -1.34 -4.72 7.54
N ARG A 183 -1.53 -5.33 6.37
CA ARG A 183 -2.62 -5.03 5.43
C ARG A 183 -3.97 -5.00 6.13
N ASP A 184 -4.31 -6.08 6.83
CA ASP A 184 -5.62 -6.26 7.45
C ASP A 184 -5.86 -5.21 8.55
N TYR A 185 -4.83 -4.90 9.33
CA TYR A 185 -4.88 -3.83 10.32
C TYR A 185 -5.17 -2.47 9.69
N PHE A 186 -4.52 -2.17 8.55
CA PHE A 186 -4.71 -0.92 7.84
C PHE A 186 -6.04 -0.82 7.08
N ILE A 187 -6.60 -1.94 6.63
CA ILE A 187 -7.91 -1.99 5.99
C ILE A 187 -9.04 -1.83 7.03
N LEU A 188 -8.99 -2.61 8.11
CA LEU A 188 -10.09 -2.73 9.08
C LEU A 188 -10.16 -1.58 10.10
N THR A 189 -9.06 -0.84 10.29
CA THR A 189 -9.00 0.23 11.29
C THR A 189 -9.44 1.57 10.70
N ASP A 190 -10.38 2.22 11.38
CA ASP A 190 -10.75 3.62 11.14
C ASP A 190 -9.79 4.55 11.92
N PHE A 191 -8.72 4.97 11.24
CA PHE A 191 -7.67 5.82 11.84
C PHE A 191 -8.08 7.29 11.99
N GLU A 192 -9.03 7.75 11.17
CA GLU A 192 -9.57 9.11 11.29
C GLU A 192 -10.32 9.25 12.62
N LYS A 193 -11.20 8.29 12.95
CA LYS A 193 -11.88 8.27 14.26
C LYS A 193 -10.94 8.08 15.44
N LYS A 194 -9.81 7.39 15.25
CA LYS A 194 -8.78 7.23 16.29
C LYS A 194 -7.91 8.49 16.48
N GLY A 195 -8.05 9.51 15.63
CA GLY A 195 -7.19 10.69 15.67
C GLY A 195 -5.72 10.38 15.41
N SER A 196 -5.44 9.38 14.55
CA SER A 196 -4.07 9.02 14.18
C SER A 196 -3.43 10.08 13.27
N SER A 197 -2.12 9.98 13.07
CA SER A 197 -1.41 10.92 12.18
C SER A 197 -1.94 10.86 10.74
N GLN A 198 -1.78 11.97 10.02
CA GLN A 198 -2.17 12.03 8.60
C GLN A 198 -1.44 10.96 7.78
N LEU A 199 -0.15 10.69 8.06
CA LEU A 199 0.61 9.63 7.41
C LEU A 199 -0.09 8.26 7.50
N VAL A 200 -0.55 7.89 8.70
CA VAL A 200 -1.28 6.64 8.94
C VAL A 200 -2.62 6.63 8.21
N CYS A 201 -3.37 7.74 8.24
CA CYS A 201 -4.64 7.86 7.53
C CYS A 201 -4.47 7.73 6.00
N ARG A 202 -3.47 8.40 5.41
CA ARG A 202 -3.19 8.32 3.97
C ARG A 202 -2.70 6.95 3.54
N LEU A 203 -1.85 6.30 4.35
CA LEU A 203 -1.43 4.93 4.09
C LEU A 203 -2.61 3.97 4.11
N SER A 204 -3.47 4.09 5.12
CA SER A 204 -4.69 3.29 5.25
C SER A 204 -5.64 3.48 4.06
N ALA A 205 -5.87 4.73 3.63
CA ALA A 205 -6.67 5.04 2.46
C ALA A 205 -6.09 4.44 1.18
N LEU A 206 -4.77 4.53 0.98
CA LEU A 206 -4.09 3.95 -0.17
C LEU A 206 -4.20 2.41 -0.20
N ILE A 207 -3.95 1.73 0.93
CA ILE A 207 -4.08 0.27 1.02
C ILE A 207 -5.53 -0.16 0.71
N ARG A 208 -6.54 0.54 1.24
CA ARG A 208 -7.95 0.25 0.92
C ARG A 208 -8.28 0.41 -0.57
N LYS A 209 -7.66 1.40 -1.25
CA LYS A 209 -7.81 1.60 -2.69
C LYS A 209 -7.08 0.53 -3.51
N MET A 210 -5.87 0.13 -3.09
CA MET A 210 -5.13 -0.96 -3.75
C MET A 210 -5.91 -2.27 -3.73
N TRP A 211 -6.59 -2.56 -2.63
CA TRP A 211 -7.40 -3.77 -2.43
C TRP A 211 -8.89 -3.55 -2.76
N ASN A 212 -9.23 -2.52 -3.54
CA ASN A 212 -10.61 -2.23 -3.94
C ASN A 212 -11.04 -3.13 -5.13
N PRO A 213 -12.02 -4.03 -4.96
CA PRO A 213 -12.51 -4.90 -6.05
C PRO A 213 -13.44 -4.19 -7.05
N LYS A 214 -13.80 -2.93 -6.81
CA LYS A 214 -14.75 -2.12 -7.59
C LYS A 214 -14.12 -0.79 -8.02
N ALA A 215 -12.80 -0.73 -8.16
CA ALA A 215 -12.10 0.46 -8.60
C ALA A 215 -12.53 0.88 -10.02
N PHE A 216 -12.66 2.19 -10.25
CA PHE A 216 -12.99 2.72 -11.58
C PHE A 216 -11.84 2.61 -12.59
N LYS A 217 -10.60 2.48 -12.09
CA LYS A 217 -9.38 2.25 -12.86
C LYS A 217 -8.58 1.15 -12.18
N GLY A 218 -7.98 0.22 -12.94
CA GLY A 218 -7.10 -0.84 -12.41
C GLY A 218 -5.72 -0.36 -11.92
N GLN A 219 -5.60 0.89 -11.48
CA GLN A 219 -4.39 1.54 -11.00
C GLN A 219 -4.76 2.62 -9.96
N VAL A 220 -3.83 2.97 -9.08
CA VAL A 220 -4.08 3.94 -8.00
C VAL A 220 -2.94 4.96 -7.95
N SER A 221 -3.28 6.24 -7.78
CA SER A 221 -2.27 7.27 -7.56
C SER A 221 -1.92 7.40 -6.07
N PRO A 222 -0.65 7.24 -5.67
CA PRO A 222 -0.23 7.41 -4.28
C PRO A 222 -0.01 8.89 -3.89
N HIS A 223 -0.52 9.85 -4.67
CA HIS A 223 -0.17 11.27 -4.57
C HIS A 223 -0.40 11.86 -3.16
N GLU A 224 -1.58 11.63 -2.56
CA GLU A 224 -1.86 12.11 -1.19
C GLU A 224 -0.85 11.57 -0.17
N LEU A 225 -0.48 10.29 -0.27
CA LEU A 225 0.50 9.69 0.62
C LEU A 225 1.90 10.27 0.39
N LEU A 226 2.29 10.50 -0.86
CA LEU A 226 3.61 11.08 -1.18
C LEU A 226 3.76 12.50 -0.64
N GLN A 227 2.72 13.33 -0.74
CA GLN A 227 2.71 14.66 -0.15
C GLN A 227 2.94 14.59 1.36
N GLU A 228 2.22 13.69 2.04
CA GLU A 228 2.35 13.51 3.49
C GLU A 228 3.69 12.92 3.90
N ILE A 229 4.23 11.96 3.14
CA ILE A 229 5.60 11.45 3.31
C ILE A 229 6.61 12.61 3.24
N SER A 230 6.46 13.50 2.27
CA SER A 230 7.36 14.66 2.13
C SER A 230 7.24 15.62 3.30
N ASN A 231 6.04 15.87 3.81
CA ASN A 231 5.81 16.72 4.97
C ASN A 231 6.36 16.09 6.26
N ALA A 232 5.94 14.86 6.58
CA ALA A 232 6.32 14.14 7.79
C ALA A 232 7.83 13.83 7.87
N SER A 233 8.49 13.69 6.72
CA SER A 233 9.94 13.46 6.66
C SER A 233 10.79 14.74 6.71
N GLY A 234 10.17 15.92 6.88
CA GLY A 234 10.89 17.20 6.85
C GLY A 234 11.55 17.45 5.50
N LYS A 235 10.87 17.08 4.40
CA LYS A 235 11.35 17.18 3.01
C LYS A 235 12.57 16.32 2.67
N ARG A 236 12.88 15.29 3.48
CA ARG A 236 13.89 14.28 3.15
C ARG A 236 13.49 13.43 1.94
N PHE A 237 12.21 13.04 1.85
CA PHE A 237 11.68 12.26 0.73
C PHE A 237 10.74 13.14 -0.10
N LYS A 238 11.26 13.74 -1.18
CA LYS A 238 10.49 14.63 -2.04
C LYS A 238 9.77 13.85 -3.15
N LEU A 239 8.71 14.45 -3.70
CA LEU A 239 7.95 13.88 -4.82
C LEU A 239 8.75 13.87 -6.13
N THR A 240 9.70 14.80 -6.27
CA THR A 240 10.38 15.08 -7.54
C THR A 240 11.77 14.46 -7.65
N GLU A 241 12.27 13.84 -6.58
CA GLU A 241 13.64 13.33 -6.48
C GLU A 241 13.60 11.89 -5.98
N GLN A 242 14.22 10.99 -6.74
CA GLN A 242 14.37 9.59 -6.33
C GLN A 242 15.29 9.51 -5.11
N SER A 243 14.90 8.73 -4.13
CA SER A 243 15.73 8.42 -2.95
C SER A 243 16.02 6.92 -2.87
N ASN A 244 16.85 6.52 -1.92
CA ASN A 244 17.12 5.11 -1.68
C ASN A 244 15.93 4.44 -0.96
N ALA A 245 15.47 3.30 -1.48
CA ALA A 245 14.36 2.54 -0.91
C ALA A 245 14.62 2.03 0.52
N ILE A 246 15.87 1.67 0.89
CA ILE A 246 16.15 1.21 2.27
C ILE A 246 16.09 2.36 3.28
N ASP A 247 16.56 3.54 2.87
CA ASP A 247 16.51 4.76 3.66
C ASP A 247 15.05 5.15 3.93
N PHE A 248 14.21 5.06 2.89
CA PHE A 248 12.78 5.26 3.01
C PHE A 248 12.14 4.21 3.92
N LEU A 249 12.39 2.92 3.69
CA LEU A 249 11.84 1.83 4.52
C LEU A 249 12.18 2.02 6.00
N SER A 250 13.44 2.30 6.30
CA SER A 250 13.92 2.51 7.67
C SER A 250 13.20 3.67 8.35
N TRP A 251 13.12 4.83 7.69
CA TRP A 251 12.36 5.96 8.21
C TRP A 251 10.87 5.64 8.35
N PHE A 252 10.28 5.00 7.34
CA PHE A 252 8.85 4.74 7.26
C PHE A 252 8.38 3.79 8.35
N LEU A 253 9.08 2.66 8.56
CA LEU A 253 8.74 1.71 9.62
C LEU A 253 8.86 2.32 11.02
N ASN A 254 9.90 3.12 11.27
CA ASN A 254 10.09 3.80 12.56
C ASN A 254 9.02 4.88 12.81
N THR A 255 8.68 5.65 11.77
CA THR A 255 7.64 6.69 11.85
C THR A 255 6.28 6.06 12.05
N LEU A 256 5.92 5.02 11.30
CA LEU A 256 4.67 4.28 11.50
C LEU A 256 4.60 3.63 12.88
N HIS A 257 5.71 3.05 13.38
CA HIS A 257 5.74 2.51 14.73
C HIS A 257 5.36 3.58 15.76
N LYS A 258 5.97 4.77 15.68
CA LYS A 258 5.68 5.90 16.58
C LYS A 258 4.24 6.38 16.43
N ASP A 259 3.79 6.62 15.20
CA ASP A 259 2.47 7.20 14.90
C ASP A 259 1.30 6.26 15.24
N LEU A 260 1.56 4.95 15.28
CA LEU A 260 0.62 3.94 15.77
C LEU A 260 0.63 3.78 17.30
N GLY A 261 1.28 4.69 18.03
CA GLY A 261 1.37 4.66 19.50
C GLY A 261 2.42 3.67 20.02
N GLY A 262 3.35 3.24 19.18
CA GLY A 262 4.42 2.33 19.54
C GLY A 262 5.34 2.91 20.61
N THR A 263 5.84 2.02 21.47
CA THR A 263 6.82 2.35 22.52
C THR A 263 8.05 1.48 22.34
N ARG A 264 9.10 1.73 23.13
CA ARG A 264 10.30 0.89 23.15
C ARG A 264 10.04 -0.57 23.56
N LYS A 265 8.85 -0.87 24.09
CA LYS A 265 8.46 -2.24 24.46
C LYS A 265 8.24 -3.09 23.20
N LYS A 266 8.57 -4.37 23.32
CA LYS A 266 8.25 -5.39 22.31
C LYS A 266 6.74 -5.42 22.05
N ASN A 267 6.35 -5.73 20.81
CA ASN A 267 4.95 -5.90 20.38
C ASN A 267 4.02 -4.69 20.61
N SER A 268 4.57 -3.51 20.90
CA SER A 268 3.82 -2.29 21.26
C SER A 268 3.06 -1.67 20.09
N SER A 269 3.46 -1.98 18.85
CA SER A 269 2.70 -1.67 17.64
C SER A 269 2.68 -2.87 16.70
N ILE A 270 1.80 -2.84 15.70
CA ILE A 270 1.75 -3.90 14.68
C ILE A 270 3.10 -4.06 13.96
N ILE A 271 3.84 -2.97 13.76
CA ILE A 271 5.17 -2.99 13.14
C ILE A 271 6.14 -3.81 13.99
N TYR A 272 6.27 -3.52 15.29
CA TYR A 272 7.18 -4.28 16.15
C TYR A 272 6.71 -5.71 16.40
N ARG A 273 5.40 -5.94 16.46
CA ARG A 273 4.85 -7.29 16.63
C ARG A 273 5.20 -8.22 15.47
N GLN A 274 5.15 -7.69 14.24
CA GLN A 274 5.33 -8.50 13.04
C GLN A 274 6.79 -8.54 12.54
N LEU A 275 7.53 -7.44 12.68
CA LEU A 275 8.82 -7.25 12.00
C LEU A 275 10.04 -7.21 12.95
N GLN A 276 9.84 -7.01 14.26
CA GLN A 276 10.98 -6.84 15.17
C GLN A 276 11.60 -8.18 15.58
N GLY A 277 12.82 -8.42 15.13
CA GLY A 277 13.70 -9.47 15.64
C GLY A 277 14.74 -8.93 16.62
N GLU A 278 15.61 -9.81 17.11
CA GLU A 278 16.72 -9.45 17.99
C GLU A 278 18.00 -10.13 17.54
N VAL A 279 19.11 -9.38 17.57
CA VAL A 279 20.45 -9.86 17.25
C VAL A 279 21.36 -9.63 18.44
N LYS A 280 22.09 -10.67 18.84
CA LYS A 280 23.19 -10.59 19.78
C LYS A 280 24.45 -10.18 19.01
N VAL A 281 25.09 -9.13 19.50
CA VAL A 281 26.36 -8.62 19.00
C VAL A 281 27.41 -8.84 20.08
N GLU A 282 28.41 -9.64 19.78
CA GLU A 282 29.58 -9.83 20.62
C GLU A 282 30.72 -9.04 20.00
N SER A 283 31.38 -8.19 20.78
CA SER A 283 32.45 -7.30 20.33
C SER A 283 33.70 -7.47 21.18
N GLN A 284 34.86 -7.45 20.52
CA GLN A 284 36.17 -7.54 21.14
C GLN A 284 37.14 -6.57 20.45
N ASP A 285 37.93 -5.85 21.24
CA ASP A 285 38.97 -4.96 20.71
C ASP A 285 40.18 -5.77 20.23
N PHE A 286 40.87 -5.27 19.19
CA PHE A 286 42.12 -5.88 18.75
C PHE A 286 43.16 -5.84 19.87
N GLY A 287 43.85 -6.97 20.07
CA GLY A 287 45.03 -6.99 20.94
C GLY A 287 46.20 -6.21 20.31
N PRO A 288 47.21 -5.81 21.11
CA PRO A 288 48.45 -5.27 20.56
C PRO A 288 49.10 -6.32 19.66
N SER A 289 49.42 -5.90 18.43
CA SER A 289 49.98 -6.66 17.31
C SER A 289 50.75 -7.95 17.67
N HIS A 290 50.29 -9.10 17.20
CA HIS A 290 51.22 -10.14 16.76
C HIS A 290 51.36 -10.06 15.24
N GLN A 291 52.61 -9.89 14.80
CA GLN A 291 53.06 -9.84 13.41
C GLN A 291 52.91 -11.19 12.72
N THR A 292 51.69 -11.72 12.62
CA THR A 292 51.41 -12.90 11.81
C THR A 292 50.81 -12.47 10.49
N THR A 293 51.51 -12.84 9.43
CA THR A 293 51.30 -12.49 8.01
C THR A 293 50.00 -13.06 7.42
N GLU A 294 49.17 -13.71 8.23
CA GLU A 294 47.95 -14.40 7.79
C GLU A 294 46.72 -13.66 8.33
N LYS A 295 45.99 -13.02 7.41
CA LYS A 295 44.80 -12.19 7.69
C LYS A 295 43.67 -12.97 8.39
N GLU A 296 43.66 -14.29 8.27
CA GLU A 296 42.67 -15.19 8.87
C GLU A 296 42.98 -15.51 10.34
N ALA A 297 44.25 -15.59 10.73
CA ALA A 297 44.66 -15.78 12.13
C ALA A 297 44.42 -14.52 13.00
N LEU A 298 44.22 -13.35 12.37
CA LEU A 298 43.96 -12.07 13.03
C LEU A 298 42.47 -11.85 13.41
N LEU A 299 41.55 -12.68 12.91
CA LEU A 299 40.10 -12.55 13.11
C LEU A 299 39.54 -13.66 14.01
N MET A 300 40.27 -14.05 15.05
CA MET A 300 39.77 -15.00 16.05
C MET A 300 39.49 -14.28 17.38
N PHE A 301 38.33 -14.57 17.97
CA PHE A 301 38.02 -14.11 19.33
C PHE A 301 39.01 -14.78 20.29
N ASP A 302 39.73 -13.97 21.06
CA ASP A 302 40.56 -14.46 22.16
C ASP A 302 39.64 -14.66 23.38
N GLU A 303 39.29 -15.92 23.65
CA GLU A 303 38.39 -16.33 24.74
C GLU A 303 38.92 -15.94 26.13
N GLN A 304 40.20 -15.58 26.25
CA GLN A 304 40.81 -15.16 27.51
C GLN A 304 40.56 -13.67 27.80
N LYS A 305 40.12 -12.89 26.81
CA LYS A 305 39.76 -11.47 26.97
C LYS A 305 38.26 -11.29 27.15
N GLY A 306 37.88 -10.21 27.84
CA GLY A 306 36.47 -9.88 28.08
C GLY A 306 35.70 -9.59 26.80
N ILE A 307 34.72 -10.43 26.47
CA ILE A 307 33.80 -10.24 25.34
C ILE A 307 32.64 -9.33 25.78
N LYS A 308 32.44 -8.21 25.08
CA LYS A 308 31.27 -7.34 25.33
C LYS A 308 30.08 -7.87 24.53
N THR A 309 29.04 -8.31 25.23
CA THR A 309 27.78 -8.76 24.62
C THR A 309 26.72 -7.65 24.69
N THR A 310 26.06 -7.36 23.57
CA THR A 310 24.89 -6.46 23.51
C THR A 310 23.78 -7.09 22.68
N ILE A 311 22.54 -7.09 23.18
CA ILE A 311 21.36 -7.50 22.42
C ILE A 311 20.72 -6.25 21.81
N SER A 312 20.53 -6.25 20.50
CA SER A 312 19.94 -5.11 19.77
C SER A 312 18.72 -5.56 18.98
N PRO A 313 17.60 -4.82 19.04
CA PRO A 313 16.46 -5.09 18.17
C PRO A 313 16.76 -4.67 16.73
N PHE A 314 16.16 -5.37 15.77
CA PHE A 314 16.21 -4.99 14.35
C PHE A 314 14.83 -5.08 13.70
N LEU A 315 14.61 -4.28 12.67
CA LEU A 315 13.44 -4.40 11.77
C LEU A 315 13.79 -5.03 10.43
N PHE A 316 15.08 -5.02 10.07
CA PHE A 316 15.64 -5.68 8.91
C PHE A 316 17.09 -6.03 9.17
N LEU A 317 17.59 -7.07 8.51
CA LEU A 317 18.99 -7.49 8.57
C LEU A 317 19.70 -7.07 7.28
N ALA A 318 20.84 -6.39 7.44
CA ALA A 318 21.65 -5.98 6.30
C ALA A 318 22.70 -7.04 5.97
N LEU A 319 22.62 -7.56 4.74
CA LEU A 319 23.47 -8.59 4.17
C LEU A 319 24.53 -7.93 3.30
N ASP A 320 25.80 -8.20 3.60
CA ASP A 320 26.92 -7.66 2.85
C ASP A 320 27.23 -8.61 1.69
N LEU A 321 27.25 -8.08 0.47
CA LEU A 321 27.69 -8.82 -0.71
C LEU A 321 29.23 -8.91 -0.73
N PRO A 322 29.79 -10.02 -1.25
CA PRO A 322 31.22 -10.05 -1.55
C PRO A 322 31.56 -8.94 -2.56
N LEU A 323 32.79 -8.42 -2.49
CA LEU A 323 33.27 -7.46 -3.46
C LEU A 323 33.23 -8.11 -4.85
N ALA A 324 32.72 -7.35 -5.84
CA ALA A 324 32.74 -7.82 -7.21
C ALA A 324 34.20 -8.05 -7.64
N PRO A 325 34.52 -9.14 -8.36
CA PRO A 325 35.87 -9.39 -8.86
C PRO A 325 36.36 -8.18 -9.68
N LEU A 326 37.53 -7.64 -9.33
CA LEU A 326 38.13 -6.48 -10.01
C LEU A 326 38.63 -6.82 -11.42
N TYR A 327 38.87 -8.10 -11.69
CA TYR A 327 39.36 -8.61 -12.97
C TYR A 327 38.26 -9.42 -13.65
N GLN A 328 37.88 -8.98 -14.84
CA GLN A 328 37.10 -9.79 -15.77
C GLN A 328 38.10 -10.66 -16.52
N ASP A 329 38.04 -11.99 -16.36
CA ASP A 329 38.90 -12.87 -17.16
C ASP A 329 38.67 -12.58 -18.65
N GLU A 330 39.74 -12.48 -19.44
CA GLU A 330 39.68 -12.11 -20.88
C GLU A 330 38.79 -13.06 -21.71
N LYS A 331 38.43 -14.22 -21.15
CA LYS A 331 37.55 -15.24 -21.74
C LYS A 331 36.09 -15.15 -21.29
N ASP A 332 35.78 -14.42 -20.21
CA ASP A 332 34.46 -14.35 -19.57
C ASP A 332 34.01 -12.89 -19.37
N LYS A 333 33.95 -12.12 -20.47
CA LYS A 333 33.57 -10.70 -20.47
C LYS A 333 32.13 -10.40 -20.00
N GLU A 334 31.37 -11.38 -19.51
CA GLU A 334 29.92 -11.24 -19.28
C GLU A 334 29.35 -12.05 -18.12
N ILE A 335 30.17 -12.65 -17.24
CA ILE A 335 29.63 -13.42 -16.12
C ILE A 335 29.27 -12.49 -14.96
N VAL A 336 27.98 -12.23 -14.78
CA VAL A 336 27.47 -11.58 -13.57
C VAL A 336 27.78 -12.48 -12.36
N PRO A 337 28.51 -12.00 -11.34
CA PRO A 337 28.88 -12.83 -10.20
C PRO A 337 27.63 -13.32 -9.46
N GLN A 338 27.71 -14.52 -8.89
CA GLN A 338 26.59 -15.11 -8.14
C GLN A 338 27.04 -15.54 -6.76
N VAL A 339 26.16 -15.40 -5.77
CA VAL A 339 26.42 -15.83 -4.38
C VAL A 339 25.17 -16.48 -3.77
N PRO A 340 25.28 -17.63 -3.08
CA PRO A 340 24.16 -18.18 -2.34
C PRO A 340 23.74 -17.28 -1.16
N LEU A 341 22.42 -17.23 -0.88
CA LEU A 341 21.88 -16.50 0.27
C LEU A 341 22.47 -17.01 1.60
N THR A 342 22.67 -18.32 1.73
CA THR A 342 23.28 -18.93 2.92
C THR A 342 24.68 -18.38 3.22
N THR A 343 25.48 -18.07 2.18
CA THR A 343 26.84 -17.51 2.32
C THR A 343 26.83 -16.10 2.91
N ILE A 344 25.89 -15.25 2.50
CA ILE A 344 25.75 -13.89 3.05
C ILE A 344 25.02 -13.88 4.40
N LEU A 345 24.15 -14.86 4.66
CA LEU A 345 23.52 -15.09 5.96
C LEU A 345 24.48 -15.62 7.03
N ALA A 346 25.59 -16.28 6.64
CA ALA A 346 26.65 -16.72 7.54
C ALA A 346 27.24 -15.58 8.39
N LYS A 347 26.96 -14.30 8.07
CA LYS A 347 27.22 -13.18 8.97
C LYS A 347 26.58 -13.35 10.36
N PHE A 348 25.45 -14.05 10.46
CA PHE A 348 24.64 -14.19 11.66
C PHE A 348 24.70 -15.60 12.28
N ASP A 349 25.67 -16.44 11.91
CA ASP A 349 25.82 -17.80 12.44
C ASP A 349 26.42 -17.83 13.87
N GLY A 350 26.86 -16.69 14.42
CA GLY A 350 27.54 -16.61 15.71
C GLY A 350 29.02 -17.01 15.68
N HIS A 351 29.54 -17.44 14.52
CA HIS A 351 30.93 -17.88 14.33
C HIS A 351 31.73 -16.91 13.47
N LYS A 352 31.13 -16.35 12.41
CA LYS A 352 31.81 -15.47 11.47
C LYS A 352 32.18 -14.14 12.13
N VAL A 353 33.48 -13.88 12.20
CA VAL A 353 34.04 -12.65 12.74
C VAL A 353 34.18 -11.62 11.63
N GLN A 354 33.70 -10.40 11.89
CA GLN A 354 33.85 -9.25 11.01
C GLN A 354 34.60 -8.13 11.73
N GLU A 355 35.54 -7.51 11.04
CA GLU A 355 36.15 -6.28 11.50
C GLU A 355 35.22 -5.10 11.21
N VAL A 356 34.80 -4.39 12.26
CA VAL A 356 33.94 -3.20 12.17
C VAL A 356 34.44 -2.14 13.14
N ASN A 357 34.81 -0.96 12.65
CA ASN A 357 35.32 0.16 13.44
C ASN A 357 36.50 -0.25 14.35
N ASN A 358 37.46 -1.00 13.80
CA ASN A 358 38.64 -1.46 14.54
C ASN A 358 38.29 -2.36 15.75
N GLN A 359 37.18 -3.09 15.66
CA GLN A 359 36.74 -4.11 16.61
C GLN A 359 36.35 -5.39 15.86
N MET A 360 36.62 -6.54 16.45
CA MET A 360 36.10 -7.83 16.00
C MET A 360 34.67 -7.98 16.51
N LYS A 361 33.73 -8.26 15.60
CA LYS A 361 32.33 -8.49 15.93
C LYS A 361 31.82 -9.78 15.33
N ARG A 362 31.04 -10.53 16.09
CA ARG A 362 30.25 -11.66 15.60
C ARG A 362 28.79 -11.42 15.97
N TYR A 363 27.90 -11.88 15.09
CA TYR A 363 26.47 -11.65 15.19
C TYR A 363 25.74 -12.99 15.26
N SER A 364 24.70 -13.09 16.09
CA SER A 364 23.79 -14.24 16.12
C SER A 364 22.35 -13.77 16.33
N ILE A 365 21.39 -14.35 15.61
CA ILE A 365 19.97 -13.97 15.78
C ILE A 365 19.43 -14.63 17.04
N THR A 366 18.98 -13.86 18.01
CA THR A 366 18.39 -14.39 19.25
C THR A 366 16.88 -14.45 19.21
N ARG A 367 16.24 -13.75 18.28
CA ARG A 367 14.80 -13.81 18.07
C ARG A 367 14.44 -13.58 16.60
N LEU A 368 13.66 -14.50 16.06
CA LEU A 368 13.15 -14.45 14.70
C LEU A 368 11.76 -13.74 14.65
N PRO A 369 11.56 -12.73 13.78
CA PRO A 369 10.27 -12.06 13.62
C PRO A 369 9.29 -12.90 12.79
N GLN A 370 7.98 -12.60 12.85
CA GLN A 370 7.00 -13.27 11.98
C GLN A 370 7.25 -12.96 10.50
N PHE A 371 7.66 -11.74 10.19
CA PHE A 371 8.09 -11.33 8.86
C PHE A 371 9.52 -10.81 8.95
N LEU A 372 10.43 -11.44 8.22
CA LEU A 372 11.86 -11.12 8.22
C LEU A 372 12.21 -10.31 6.98
N ILE A 373 12.83 -9.15 7.18
CA ILE A 373 13.27 -8.30 6.08
C ILE A 373 14.79 -8.42 5.92
N PHE A 374 15.22 -8.73 4.70
CA PHE A 374 16.63 -8.63 4.31
C PHE A 374 16.86 -7.41 3.45
N HIS A 375 17.94 -6.68 3.73
CA HIS A 375 18.49 -5.65 2.87
C HIS A 375 19.83 -6.13 2.32
N ILE A 376 19.88 -6.39 1.03
CA ILE A 376 21.10 -6.79 0.33
C ILE A 376 21.83 -5.50 -0.05
N LYS A 377 22.96 -5.22 0.61
CA LYS A 377 23.73 -3.99 0.40
C LYS A 377 24.41 -4.01 -0.96
N ARG A 378 23.83 -3.31 -1.92
CA ARG A 378 24.37 -3.16 -3.28
C ARG A 378 25.13 -1.86 -3.49
N PHE A 379 24.74 -0.79 -2.81
CA PHE A 379 25.28 0.54 -3.04
C PHE A 379 26.41 0.83 -2.06
N HIS A 380 27.59 1.10 -2.60
CA HIS A 380 28.76 1.51 -1.84
C HIS A 380 29.28 2.83 -2.39
N LYS A 381 29.55 3.76 -1.47
CA LYS A 381 30.23 5.02 -1.81
C LYS A 381 31.72 4.85 -1.56
N ASN A 382 32.49 4.80 -2.63
CA ASN A 382 33.95 4.92 -2.55
C ASN A 382 34.34 6.41 -2.54
N SER A 383 35.62 6.72 -2.32
CA SER A 383 36.13 8.10 -2.25
C SER A 383 35.92 8.90 -3.54
N TRP A 384 35.67 8.24 -4.68
CA TRP A 384 35.52 8.87 -6.00
C TRP A 384 34.15 8.64 -6.66
N THR A 385 33.52 7.49 -6.44
CA THR A 385 32.35 7.03 -7.20
C THR A 385 31.32 6.34 -6.31
N HIS A 386 30.05 6.43 -6.69
CA HIS A 386 28.98 5.61 -6.13
C HIS A 386 28.85 4.37 -7.01
N GLU A 387 29.08 3.19 -6.44
CA GLU A 387 29.13 1.93 -7.17
C GLU A 387 28.00 1.01 -6.72
N LYS A 388 27.45 0.26 -7.69
CA LYS A 388 26.44 -0.75 -7.46
C LYS A 388 27.08 -2.12 -7.64
N ASN A 389 26.94 -2.99 -6.65
CA ASN A 389 27.35 -4.38 -6.73
C ASN A 389 26.31 -5.18 -7.55
N PRO A 390 26.69 -5.71 -8.73
CA PRO A 390 25.77 -6.42 -9.62
C PRO A 390 25.56 -7.89 -9.23
N THR A 391 26.19 -8.38 -8.15
CA THR A 391 26.15 -9.79 -7.77
C THR A 391 24.72 -10.30 -7.59
N ILE A 392 24.36 -11.37 -8.30
CA ILE A 392 23.08 -12.04 -8.15
C ILE A 392 23.11 -12.92 -6.91
N VAL A 393 22.06 -12.84 -6.09
CA VAL A 393 21.92 -13.68 -4.91
C VAL A 393 21.05 -14.87 -5.27
N ASN A 394 21.58 -16.07 -5.12
CA ASN A 394 20.84 -17.31 -5.36
C ASN A 394 20.12 -17.70 -4.07
N PHE A 395 18.79 -17.70 -4.09
CA PHE A 395 17.94 -18.06 -2.95
C PHE A 395 16.77 -18.95 -3.38
N PRO A 396 16.39 -19.94 -2.56
CA PRO A 396 15.12 -20.63 -2.76
C PRO A 396 13.98 -19.70 -2.34
N ILE A 397 12.91 -19.65 -3.12
CA ILE A 397 11.73 -18.82 -2.83
C ILE A 397 10.85 -19.39 -1.71
N LYS A 398 11.07 -20.65 -1.31
CA LYS A 398 10.32 -21.34 -0.26
C LYS A 398 11.27 -22.07 0.68
N ASN A 399 10.82 -22.24 1.91
CA ASN A 399 11.40 -23.10 2.92
C ASN A 399 12.89 -22.80 3.21
N VAL A 400 13.26 -21.51 3.29
CA VAL A 400 14.58 -21.09 3.77
C VAL A 400 14.68 -21.42 5.26
N ASP A 401 15.63 -22.27 5.60
CA ASP A 401 15.94 -22.68 6.97
C ASP A 401 16.83 -21.62 7.67
N MET A 402 16.30 -21.04 8.76
CA MET A 402 17.02 -20.07 9.59
C MET A 402 17.59 -20.69 10.87
N SER A 403 17.39 -21.99 11.14
CA SER A 403 17.83 -22.68 12.37
C SER A 403 19.31 -22.46 12.67
N LYS A 404 20.15 -22.52 11.64
CA LYS A 404 21.62 -22.40 11.74
C LYS A 404 22.12 -21.00 12.06
N PHE A 405 21.26 -19.98 11.91
CA PHE A 405 21.61 -18.59 12.14
C PHE A 405 20.96 -18.02 13.40
N THR A 406 20.19 -18.85 14.12
CA THR A 406 19.46 -18.42 15.31
C THR A 406 19.78 -19.27 16.54
N SER A 407 19.75 -18.60 17.69
CA SER A 407 19.76 -19.20 19.02
C SER A 407 18.42 -18.94 19.73
N ASP A 408 17.37 -18.64 18.96
CA ASP A 408 16.02 -18.37 19.49
C ASP A 408 15.46 -19.64 20.16
N PRO A 409 15.27 -19.65 21.49
CA PRO A 409 14.79 -20.82 22.22
C PRO A 409 13.34 -21.18 21.87
N ASP A 410 12.59 -20.27 21.25
CA ASP A 410 11.24 -20.51 20.77
C ASP A 410 11.19 -20.84 19.27
N ALA A 411 12.35 -20.97 18.60
CA ALA A 411 12.44 -21.35 17.18
C ALA A 411 11.71 -22.68 16.90
N GLU A 412 11.94 -23.70 17.72
CA GLU A 412 11.30 -25.02 17.58
C GLU A 412 9.78 -24.97 17.73
N LYS A 413 9.26 -24.05 18.57
CA LYS A 413 7.82 -23.92 18.84
C LYS A 413 7.08 -23.08 17.81
N VAL A 414 7.74 -22.06 17.26
CA VAL A 414 7.12 -21.07 16.37
C VAL A 414 7.51 -21.31 14.89
N GLY A 415 8.44 -22.23 14.63
CA GLY A 415 8.98 -22.59 13.32
C GLY A 415 10.17 -21.70 12.92
N ASP A 416 11.11 -22.18 12.13
CA ASP A 416 12.33 -21.44 11.74
C ASP A 416 12.50 -21.38 10.22
N HIS A 417 11.49 -21.84 9.49
CA HIS A 417 11.45 -21.84 8.05
C HIS A 417 10.68 -20.65 7.51
N TYR A 418 11.15 -20.09 6.40
CA TYR A 418 10.57 -18.90 5.78
C TYR A 418 10.27 -19.09 4.29
N ASP A 419 9.15 -18.53 3.85
CA ASP A 419 8.80 -18.41 2.43
C ASP A 419 8.93 -16.95 1.97
N LEU A 420 9.42 -16.73 0.75
CA LEU A 420 9.52 -15.39 0.19
C LEU A 420 8.11 -14.84 -0.07
N LEU A 421 7.85 -13.64 0.41
CA LEU A 421 6.59 -12.92 0.23
C LEU A 421 6.74 -11.82 -0.83
N ALA A 422 7.81 -11.04 -0.74
CA ALA A 422 8.10 -9.95 -1.66
C ALA A 422 9.61 -9.80 -1.91
N ASN A 423 9.97 -9.43 -3.13
CA ASN A 423 11.35 -9.16 -3.54
C ASN A 423 11.43 -7.87 -4.35
N ILE A 424 11.95 -6.82 -3.74
CA ILE A 424 12.22 -5.53 -4.37
C ILE A 424 13.58 -5.60 -5.04
N CYS A 425 13.62 -5.26 -6.31
CA CYS A 425 14.84 -5.22 -7.12
C CYS A 425 15.12 -3.78 -7.54
N HIS A 426 16.40 -3.50 -7.81
CA HIS A 426 16.82 -2.23 -8.39
C HIS A 426 17.61 -2.50 -9.65
N ASP A 427 17.13 -1.97 -10.78
CA ASP A 427 17.78 -2.07 -12.08
C ASP A 427 18.46 -0.73 -12.43
N GLY A 428 19.53 -0.77 -13.23
CA GLY A 428 20.23 0.45 -13.66
C GLY A 428 21.29 0.97 -12.67
N LYS A 429 21.70 2.23 -12.88
CA LYS A 429 22.87 2.86 -12.24
C LYS A 429 22.54 3.36 -10.82
N PRO A 430 23.54 3.47 -9.93
CA PRO A 430 23.36 3.88 -8.53
C PRO A 430 23.07 5.37 -8.31
N ASP A 431 23.19 6.19 -9.35
CA ASP A 431 22.88 7.61 -9.27
C ASP A 431 21.36 7.83 -9.16
N ALA A 432 20.96 8.79 -8.33
CA ALA A 432 19.55 9.14 -8.17
C ALA A 432 18.92 9.49 -9.53
N GLY A 433 17.80 8.82 -9.85
CA GLY A 433 17.07 8.98 -11.10
C GLY A 433 17.65 8.24 -12.30
N LYS A 434 18.74 7.48 -12.14
CA LYS A 434 19.33 6.64 -13.21
C LYS A 434 19.12 5.14 -13.00
N GLY A 435 18.39 4.76 -11.97
CA GLY A 435 17.94 3.40 -11.70
C GLY A 435 16.44 3.36 -11.48
N THR A 436 15.87 2.17 -11.58
CA THR A 436 14.43 1.94 -11.42
C THR A 436 14.18 0.83 -10.43
N TYR A 437 13.19 1.02 -9.56
CA TYR A 437 12.73 -0.01 -8.64
C TYR A 437 11.54 -0.78 -9.20
N LYS A 438 11.55 -2.09 -8.99
CA LYS A 438 10.42 -2.98 -9.23
C LYS A 438 10.25 -3.96 -8.07
N VAL A 439 9.07 -4.51 -7.90
CA VAL A 439 8.78 -5.48 -6.85
C VAL A 439 8.14 -6.72 -7.41
N HIS A 440 8.62 -7.89 -6.98
CA HIS A 440 7.95 -9.16 -7.16
C HIS A 440 7.12 -9.45 -5.91
N VAL A 441 5.83 -9.69 -6.06
CA VAL A 441 4.91 -10.02 -4.96
C VAL A 441 4.21 -11.35 -5.23
N ARG A 442 4.09 -12.17 -4.17
CA ARG A 442 3.41 -13.47 -4.22
C ARG A 442 1.93 -13.34 -3.91
N HIS A 443 1.09 -13.96 -4.73
CA HIS A 443 -0.31 -14.20 -4.41
C HIS A 443 -0.45 -15.51 -3.60
N ARG A 444 -0.76 -15.42 -2.30
CA ARG A 444 -0.76 -16.58 -1.37
C ARG A 444 -1.72 -17.70 -1.77
N GLY A 445 -2.88 -17.37 -2.36
CA GLY A 445 -3.90 -18.37 -2.69
C GLY A 445 -3.58 -19.20 -3.93
N THR A 446 -2.76 -18.67 -4.85
CA THR A 446 -2.43 -19.32 -6.13
C THR A 446 -0.94 -19.64 -6.25
N GLU A 447 -0.12 -19.10 -5.35
CA GLU A 447 1.35 -19.12 -5.42
C GLU A 447 1.92 -18.48 -6.71
N GLN A 448 1.10 -17.76 -7.47
CA GLN A 448 1.52 -16.98 -8.64
C GLN A 448 2.28 -15.73 -8.18
N TRP A 449 3.29 -15.35 -8.95
CA TRP A 449 4.07 -14.14 -8.72
C TRP A 449 3.75 -13.06 -9.75
N TYR A 450 3.79 -11.82 -9.29
CA TYR A 450 3.60 -10.65 -10.14
C TYR A 450 4.77 -9.70 -9.98
N GLN A 451 5.30 -9.23 -11.10
CA GLN A 451 6.22 -8.11 -11.17
C GLN A 451 5.40 -6.82 -11.30
N ILE A 452 5.62 -5.88 -10.39
CA ILE A 452 5.01 -4.56 -10.40
C ILE A 452 6.11 -3.51 -10.51
N GLN A 453 6.05 -2.73 -11.58
CA GLN A 453 6.90 -1.58 -11.82
C GLN A 453 6.01 -0.38 -12.16
N ASP A 454 5.77 0.46 -11.17
CA ASP A 454 4.82 1.57 -11.26
C ASP A 454 3.44 1.11 -11.77
N LEU A 455 3.07 1.48 -13.00
CA LEU A 455 1.79 1.13 -13.62
C LEU A 455 1.79 -0.24 -14.32
N ILE A 456 2.97 -0.83 -14.51
CA ILE A 456 3.15 -2.10 -15.20
C ILE A 456 2.98 -3.21 -14.17
N VAL A 457 2.03 -4.12 -14.43
CA VAL A 457 1.76 -5.31 -13.63
C VAL A 457 1.78 -6.50 -14.57
N GLU A 458 2.72 -7.42 -14.34
CA GLU A 458 2.94 -8.58 -15.19
C GLU A 458 3.10 -9.84 -14.33
N GLU A 459 2.61 -10.98 -14.82
CA GLU A 459 2.93 -12.26 -14.21
C GLU A 459 4.41 -12.59 -14.45
N ILE A 460 5.08 -13.08 -13.42
CA ILE A 460 6.48 -13.49 -13.51
C ILE A 460 6.63 -14.93 -13.04
N LEU A 461 7.45 -15.70 -13.76
CA LEU A 461 7.73 -17.08 -13.38
C LEU A 461 8.64 -17.11 -12.14
N PRO A 462 8.43 -18.04 -11.19
CA PRO A 462 9.20 -18.07 -9.96
C PRO A 462 10.72 -18.20 -10.16
N GLN A 463 11.16 -18.91 -11.22
CA GLN A 463 12.57 -19.03 -11.60
C GLN A 463 13.22 -17.72 -12.06
N MET A 464 12.45 -16.71 -12.44
CA MET A 464 12.99 -15.40 -12.88
C MET A 464 13.31 -14.48 -11.69
N ILE A 465 12.75 -14.77 -10.51
CA ILE A 465 12.82 -13.87 -9.35
C ILE A 465 14.25 -13.74 -8.83
N PHE A 466 14.98 -14.86 -8.71
CA PHE A 466 16.34 -14.85 -8.19
C PHE A 466 17.36 -14.30 -9.19
N MET A 467 17.03 -14.26 -10.49
CA MET A 467 17.91 -13.67 -11.51
C MET A 467 17.94 -12.13 -11.47
N SER A 468 17.02 -11.51 -10.76
CA SER A 468 16.99 -10.06 -10.58
C SER A 468 17.95 -9.61 -9.49
N GLU A 469 18.46 -8.38 -9.60
CA GLU A 469 19.31 -7.72 -8.60
C GLU A 469 18.51 -7.37 -7.34
N SER A 470 18.19 -8.42 -6.57
CA SER A 470 17.38 -8.37 -5.35
C SER A 470 17.99 -7.42 -4.35
N TYR A 471 17.23 -6.43 -3.90
CA TYR A 471 17.68 -5.34 -3.05
C TYR A 471 17.09 -5.40 -1.64
N ILE A 472 15.77 -5.57 -1.54
CA ILE A 472 15.07 -5.76 -0.28
C ILE A 472 14.13 -6.97 -0.42
N GLN A 473 14.18 -7.90 0.51
CA GLN A 473 13.31 -9.08 0.52
C GLN A 473 12.48 -9.10 1.80
N ILE A 474 11.24 -9.56 1.70
CA ILE A 474 10.35 -9.81 2.82
C ILE A 474 10.00 -11.30 2.81
N TRP A 475 10.23 -11.94 3.95
CA TRP A 475 10.05 -13.37 4.16
C TRP A 475 9.00 -13.61 5.24
N GLU A 476 8.10 -14.55 5.01
CA GLU A 476 7.03 -14.94 5.93
C GLU A 476 7.43 -16.23 6.67
N ARG A 477 7.38 -16.20 8.01
CA ARG A 477 7.66 -17.35 8.87
C ARG A 477 6.55 -18.39 8.73
N LYS A 478 6.92 -19.63 8.42
CA LYS A 478 6.00 -20.75 8.41
C LYS A 478 5.73 -21.24 9.83
N PRO A 479 4.50 -21.65 10.15
CA PRO A 479 4.26 -22.40 11.37
C PRO A 479 5.11 -23.68 11.36
N PRO A 480 5.51 -24.21 12.53
CA PRO A 480 6.22 -25.48 12.59
C PRO A 480 5.39 -26.55 11.89
N ALA A 481 6.04 -27.45 11.16
CA ALA A 481 5.36 -28.60 10.59
C ALA A 481 4.68 -29.35 11.76
N ALA A 482 3.37 -29.58 11.67
CA ALA A 482 2.68 -30.39 12.66
C ALA A 482 3.39 -31.75 12.70
N VAL A 483 3.94 -32.10 13.87
CA VAL A 483 4.42 -33.46 14.11
C VAL A 483 3.17 -34.33 14.02
N VAL A 484 3.03 -35.03 12.90
CA VAL A 484 2.04 -36.10 12.77
C VAL A 484 2.59 -37.22 13.64
N ASP A 485 2.14 -37.27 14.89
CA ASP A 485 2.37 -38.45 15.74
C ASP A 485 1.67 -39.63 15.05
N ASN A 486 2.48 -40.51 14.47
CA ASN A 486 2.05 -41.78 13.85
C ASN A 486 1.81 -42.85 14.92
#